data_AF-A0A6L7SSJ0-F1
#
_entry.id   AF-A0A6L7SSJ0-F1
#
_cell.length_a   1.000
_cell.length_b   1.000
_cell.length_c   1.000
_cell.angle_alpha   90.00
_cell.angle_beta   90.00
_cell.angle_gamma   90.00
#
_symmetry.space_group_name_H-M   'P 1'
#
loop_
_entity.id
_entity.type
_entity.pdbx_description
1 polymer ?
#
loop_
_entity_poly.entity_id
_entity_poly.type
_entity_poly.pdbx_seq_one_letter_code
_entity_poly.pdbx_strand_id
1 'polypeptide(L)'
;AQIAPHIYCGPIAHAAAVQVAISSPAFLILETIQTEFHDRILTRQPVWQDGYVIAPTAPGLGIEIDLDVLLTHPYTPGGRLHLEMCQSVIPSDNTKTSTELAGDS
;
A
#
# COMPACT_ATOMS: atom_id res chain seq x y z
N ALA A 1 0.80 -24.37 2.96
CA ALA A 1 1.25 -23.00 3.30
C ALA A 1 0.36 -22.01 2.54
N GLN A 2 0.10 -20.84 3.11
CA GLN A 2 -0.71 -19.78 2.48
C GLN A 2 0.14 -18.53 2.23
N ILE A 3 -0.33 -17.65 1.36
CA ILE A 3 0.29 -16.35 1.07
C ILE A 3 -0.67 -15.19 1.36
N ALA A 4 -0.14 -14.11 1.92
CA ALA A 4 -0.83 -12.85 2.13
C ALA A 4 0.08 -11.72 1.62
N PRO A 5 -0.10 -11.24 0.37
CA PRO A 5 0.74 -10.19 -0.18
C PRO A 5 0.69 -8.91 0.66
N HIS A 6 1.87 -8.44 1.06
CA HIS A 6 2.03 -7.21 1.84
C HIS A 6 2.02 -5.97 0.94
N ILE A 7 1.35 -4.91 1.39
CA ILE A 7 1.22 -3.62 0.70
C ILE A 7 1.38 -2.47 1.69
N TYR A 8 2.56 -1.86 1.64
CA TYR A 8 2.84 -0.54 2.21
C TYR A 8 3.61 0.29 1.19
N CYS A 9 3.00 0.48 0.03
CA CYS A 9 3.57 1.16 -1.13
C CYS A 9 2.44 1.57 -2.10
N GLY A 10 2.78 2.07 -3.29
CA GLY A 10 1.82 2.63 -4.22
C GLY A 10 0.91 1.61 -4.95
N PRO A 11 -0.08 2.11 -5.71
CA PRO A 11 -1.16 1.29 -6.28
C PRO A 11 -0.70 0.33 -7.39
N ILE A 12 0.47 0.56 -8.00
CA ILE A 12 1.03 -0.33 -9.03
C ILE A 12 1.48 -1.66 -8.40
N ALA A 13 2.13 -1.61 -7.23
CA ALA A 13 2.52 -2.80 -6.50
C ALA A 13 1.29 -3.54 -5.95
N HIS A 14 0.26 -2.79 -5.54
CA HIS A 14 -1.03 -3.37 -5.17
C HIS A 14 -1.67 -4.13 -6.34
N ALA A 15 -1.72 -3.55 -7.54
CA ALA A 15 -2.23 -4.24 -8.72
C ALA A 15 -1.43 -5.51 -9.08
N ALA A 16 -0.11 -5.50 -8.92
CA ALA A 16 0.70 -6.70 -9.07
C ALA A 16 0.35 -7.77 -8.01
N ALA A 17 0.15 -7.36 -6.75
CA ALA A 17 -0.28 -8.27 -5.69
C ALA A 17 -1.69 -8.84 -5.94
N VAL A 18 -2.60 -8.07 -6.53
CA VAL A 18 -3.92 -8.54 -6.99
C VAL A 18 -3.76 -9.68 -8.01
N GLN A 19 -2.87 -9.53 -9.00
CA GLN A 19 -2.62 -10.58 -9.99
C GLN A 19 -2.06 -11.87 -9.35
N VAL A 20 -1.15 -11.75 -8.38
CA VAL A 20 -0.64 -12.91 -7.62
C VAL A 20 -1.74 -13.54 -6.76
N ALA A 21 -2.58 -12.74 -6.12
CA ALA A 21 -3.68 -13.22 -5.29
C ALA A 21 -4.70 -14.04 -6.10
N ILE A 22 -5.11 -13.53 -7.27
CA ILE A 22 -6.09 -14.18 -8.14
C ILE A 22 -5.55 -15.49 -8.75
N SER A 23 -4.25 -15.53 -9.08
CA SER A 23 -3.64 -16.70 -9.71
C SER A 23 -3.19 -17.79 -8.73
N SER A 24 -3.19 -17.52 -7.42
CA SER A 24 -2.65 -18.44 -6.42
C SER A 24 -3.74 -19.26 -5.71
N PRO A 25 -3.69 -20.60 -5.76
CA PRO A 25 -4.57 -21.44 -4.95
C PRO A 25 -4.24 -21.40 -3.46
N ALA A 26 -3.10 -20.79 -3.08
CA ALA A 26 -2.65 -20.65 -1.70
C ALA A 26 -2.95 -19.26 -1.12
N PHE A 27 -3.77 -18.44 -1.78
CA PHE A 27 -4.14 -17.11 -1.31
C PHE A 27 -4.92 -17.17 0.01
N LEU A 28 -4.60 -16.25 0.94
CA LEU A 28 -5.31 -16.06 2.21
C LEU A 28 -6.08 -14.73 2.23
N ILE A 29 -5.36 -13.60 2.11
CA ILE A 29 -5.91 -12.24 2.17
C ILE A 29 -4.96 -11.26 1.47
N LEU A 30 -5.47 -10.13 1.01
CA LEU A 30 -4.71 -9.07 0.34
C LEU A 30 -4.70 -7.80 1.20
N GLU A 31 -3.52 -7.35 1.63
CA GLU A 31 -3.37 -6.05 2.28
C GLU A 31 -3.70 -4.93 1.30
N THR A 32 -4.49 -3.94 1.73
CA THR A 32 -5.00 -2.88 0.85
C THR A 32 -5.03 -1.54 1.57
N ILE A 33 -4.59 -0.50 0.87
CA ILE A 33 -4.63 0.90 1.31
C ILE A 33 -5.56 1.66 0.37
N GLN A 34 -6.67 2.18 0.88
CA GLN A 34 -7.64 2.98 0.12
C GLN A 34 -7.56 4.44 0.55
N THR A 35 -6.72 5.21 -0.13
CA THR A 35 -6.58 6.66 0.11
C THR A 35 -6.88 7.41 -1.17
N GLU A 36 -7.34 8.66 -1.05
CA GLU A 36 -7.64 9.50 -2.21
C GLU A 36 -6.45 9.58 -3.18
N PHE A 37 -5.21 9.62 -2.66
CA PHE A 37 -4.04 9.68 -3.52
C PHE A 37 -3.78 8.38 -4.30
N HIS A 38 -4.05 7.22 -3.71
CA HIS A 38 -3.93 5.93 -4.42
C HIS A 38 -4.93 5.84 -5.58
N ASP A 39 -6.15 6.34 -5.36
CA ASP A 39 -7.21 6.34 -6.37
C ASP A 39 -6.88 7.35 -7.49
N ARG A 40 -6.40 8.55 -7.13
CA ARG A 40 -6.08 9.61 -8.10
C ARG A 40 -4.89 9.30 -9.02
N ILE A 41 -3.97 8.44 -8.60
CA ILE A 41 -2.84 8.01 -9.44
C ILE A 41 -3.30 7.10 -10.59
N LEU A 42 -4.50 6.52 -10.52
CA LEU A 42 -5.00 5.58 -11.52
C LEU A 42 -6.22 6.13 -12.26
N THR A 43 -6.15 6.19 -13.59
CA THR A 43 -7.34 6.44 -14.42
C THR A 43 -8.21 5.19 -14.57
N ARG A 44 -7.61 4.00 -14.40
CA ARG A 44 -8.31 2.72 -14.22
C ARG A 44 -7.77 2.00 -13.00
N GLN A 45 -8.66 1.72 -12.06
CA GLN A 45 -8.34 1.10 -10.78
C GLN A 45 -9.01 -0.28 -10.61
N PRO A 46 -8.47 -1.16 -9.74
CA PRO A 46 -9.15 -2.38 -9.34
C PRO A 46 -10.52 -2.07 -8.72
N VAL A 47 -11.54 -2.87 -9.08
CA VAL A 47 -12.90 -2.69 -8.57
C VAL A 47 -13.03 -3.41 -7.23
N TRP A 48 -13.66 -2.74 -6.26
CA TRP A 48 -13.94 -3.28 -4.94
C TRP A 48 -15.43 -3.48 -4.72
N GLN A 49 -15.83 -4.62 -4.14
CA GLN A 49 -17.21 -4.93 -3.77
C GLN A 49 -17.20 -5.69 -2.44
N ASP A 50 -17.91 -5.17 -1.44
CA ASP A 50 -18.12 -5.81 -0.13
C ASP A 50 -16.84 -6.33 0.56
N GLY A 51 -15.73 -5.58 0.41
CA GLY A 51 -14.43 -5.94 0.98
C GLY A 51 -13.56 -6.85 0.11
N TYR A 52 -13.99 -7.18 -1.11
CA TYR A 52 -13.25 -8.01 -2.07
C TYR A 52 -12.81 -7.20 -3.28
N VAL A 53 -11.61 -7.47 -3.77
CA VAL A 53 -11.16 -7.01 -5.08
C VAL A 53 -11.71 -7.93 -6.16
N ILE A 54 -12.36 -7.37 -7.17
CA ILE A 54 -12.88 -8.11 -8.31
C ILE A 54 -11.76 -8.32 -9.31
N ALA A 55 -11.66 -9.55 -9.83
CA ALA A 55 -10.62 -9.92 -10.77
C ALA A 55 -10.61 -8.99 -12.00
N PRO A 56 -9.52 -8.26 -12.26
CA PRO A 56 -9.43 -7.40 -13.43
C PRO A 56 -9.51 -8.20 -14.72
N THR A 57 -10.25 -7.69 -15.71
CA THR A 57 -10.41 -8.32 -17.03
C THR A 57 -9.61 -7.62 -18.13
N ALA A 58 -9.12 -6.41 -17.87
CA ALA A 58 -8.26 -5.69 -18.79
C ALA A 58 -6.85 -6.34 -18.85
N PRO A 59 -6.14 -6.25 -19.99
CA PRO A 59 -4.81 -6.82 -20.14
C PRO A 59 -3.77 -6.28 -19.13
N GLY A 60 -2.71 -7.06 -18.92
CA GLY A 60 -1.60 -6.68 -18.04
C GLY A 60 -2.02 -6.67 -16.57
N LEU A 61 -1.65 -5.61 -15.84
CA LEU A 61 -2.01 -5.45 -14.44
C LEU A 61 -3.48 -5.05 -14.23
N GLY A 62 -4.21 -4.71 -15.30
CA GLY A 62 -5.60 -4.27 -15.23
C GLY A 62 -5.80 -2.83 -14.75
N ILE A 63 -4.72 -2.03 -14.71
CA ILE A 63 -4.72 -0.62 -14.29
C ILE A 63 -4.21 0.30 -15.40
N GLU A 64 -4.54 1.59 -15.30
CA GLU A 64 -3.98 2.67 -16.13
C GLU A 64 -3.55 3.81 -15.21
N ILE A 65 -2.38 4.39 -15.47
CA ILE A 65 -1.74 5.38 -14.62
C ILE A 65 -2.07 6.79 -15.13
N ASP A 66 -2.45 7.68 -14.21
CA ASP A 66 -2.50 9.13 -14.43
C ASP A 66 -1.09 9.73 -14.23
N LEU A 67 -0.39 9.94 -15.34
CA LEU A 67 0.96 10.53 -15.31
C LEU A 67 0.95 12.00 -14.89
N ASP A 68 -0.12 12.75 -15.18
CA ASP A 68 -0.20 14.18 -14.84
C ASP A 68 -0.27 14.36 -13.31
N VAL A 69 -1.03 13.49 -12.63
CA VAL A 69 -1.05 13.44 -11.17
C VAL A 69 0.32 13.06 -10.63
N LEU A 70 1.01 12.06 -11.18
CA LEU A 70 2.34 11.69 -10.68
C LEU A 70 3.38 12.80 -10.85
N LEU A 71 3.40 13.46 -12.01
CA LEU A 71 4.36 14.52 -12.32
C LEU A 71 4.17 15.76 -11.43
N THR A 72 2.97 15.97 -10.89
CA THR A 72 2.67 17.07 -9.95
C THR A 72 2.99 16.74 -8.49
N HIS A 73 3.39 15.49 -8.17
CA HIS A 73 3.71 15.04 -6.82
C HIS A 73 5.14 14.46 -6.71
N PRO A 74 6.19 15.21 -7.09
CA PRO A 74 7.56 14.74 -6.91
C PRO A 74 7.91 14.62 -5.42
N TYR A 75 8.63 13.56 -5.07
CA TYR A 75 9.24 13.47 -3.74
C TYR A 75 10.26 14.60 -3.57
N THR A 76 10.06 15.46 -2.57
CA THR A 76 11.05 16.46 -2.19
C THR A 76 12.01 15.83 -1.17
N PRO A 77 13.32 15.68 -1.50
CA PRO A 77 14.25 15.03 -0.60
C PRO A 77 14.37 15.79 0.73
N GLY A 78 14.10 15.10 1.83
CA GLY A 78 14.25 15.63 3.20
C GLY A 78 15.21 14.81 4.06
N GLY A 79 16.04 13.98 3.44
CA GLY A 79 16.92 13.03 4.12
C GLY A 79 16.21 11.80 4.69
N ARG A 80 14.87 11.73 4.60
CA ARG A 80 14.08 10.62 5.12
C ARG A 80 13.88 9.50 4.10
N LEU A 81 13.77 8.27 4.61
CA LEU A 81 13.40 7.08 3.84
C LEU A 81 11.89 6.83 3.87
N HIS A 82 11.41 5.91 3.02
CA HIS A 82 10.00 5.48 3.00
C HIS A 82 9.53 4.94 4.35
N LEU A 83 10.41 4.17 5.02
CA LEU A 83 10.24 3.70 6.39
C LEU A 83 11.56 3.88 7.13
N GLU A 84 11.46 4.27 8.40
CA GLU A 84 12.59 4.48 9.29
C GLU A 84 12.29 3.80 10.63
N MET A 85 13.32 3.23 11.23
CA MET A 85 13.24 2.69 12.58
C MET A 85 13.44 3.81 13.59
N CYS A 86 12.79 3.70 14.76
CA CYS A 86 13.10 4.55 15.90
C CYS A 86 14.61 4.50 16.22
N GLN A 87 15.22 5.67 16.42
CA GLN A 87 16.66 5.79 16.70
C GLN A 87 16.98 5.90 18.20
N SER A 88 15.97 6.05 19.05
CA SER A 88 16.10 5.98 20.50
C SER A 88 15.67 4.61 21.02
N VAL A 89 16.27 4.19 22.13
CA VAL A 89 15.89 2.95 22.82
C VAL A 89 14.55 3.18 23.51
N ILE A 90 13.60 2.28 23.24
CA ILE A 90 12.27 2.28 23.85
C ILE A 90 12.02 0.92 24.48
N PRO A 91 11.47 0.85 25.72
CA PRO A 91 11.03 -0.42 26.31
C PRO A 91 9.95 -1.09 25.45
N SER A 92 10.06 -2.40 25.23
CA SER A 92 9.04 -3.19 24.52
C SER A 92 8.00 -3.81 25.47
N ASP A 93 7.76 -3.17 26.63
CA ASP A 93 6.88 -3.67 27.68
C ASP A 93 5.40 -3.30 27.47
N ASN A 94 5.09 -2.60 26.36
CA ASN A 94 3.77 -2.11 25.98
C ASN A 94 3.08 -1.25 27.06
N THR A 95 3.86 -0.64 27.97
CA THR A 95 3.33 0.24 29.02
C THR A 95 2.96 1.63 28.50
N LYS A 96 3.44 1.98 27.31
CA LYS A 96 3.18 3.25 26.63
C LYS A 96 2.68 3.00 25.21
N THR A 97 1.74 3.82 24.78
CA THR A 97 1.27 3.92 23.40
C THR A 97 2.32 4.57 22.49
N SER A 98 2.21 4.37 21.18
CA SER A 98 3.11 5.01 20.20
C SER A 98 3.08 6.54 20.30
N THR A 99 1.94 7.13 20.65
CA THR A 99 1.79 8.58 20.85
C THR A 99 2.55 9.06 22.09
N GLU A 100 2.50 8.32 23.19
CA GLU A 100 3.25 8.64 24.42
C GLU A 100 4.77 8.45 24.25
N LEU A 101 5.18 7.63 23.28
CA LEU A 101 6.58 7.38 22.94
C LEU A 101 7.17 8.40 21.97
N ALA A 102 6.32 9.06 21.18
CA ALA A 102 6.76 10.04 20.19
C ALA A 102 7.29 11.34 20.82
N GLY A 103 6.86 11.69 22.04
CA GLY A 103 7.21 12.95 22.71
C GLY A 103 6.71 14.20 21.98
N ASP A 104 6.60 15.32 22.70
CA ASP A 104 6.34 16.62 22.08
C ASP A 104 7.54 17.00 21.19
N SER A 105 7.41 16.79 19.89
CA SER A 105 8.34 17.27 18.86
C SER A 105 7.80 18.53 18.19
#